data_AF-A0A090YB60-F1
#
_entry.id   AF-A0A090YB60-F1
#
_cell.length_a   1.000
_cell.length_b   1.000
_cell.length_c   1.000
_cell.angle_alpha   90.00
_cell.angle_beta   90.00
_cell.angle_gamma   90.00
#
_symmetry.space_group_name_H-M   'P 1'
#
loop_
_entity.id
_entity.type
_entity.pdbx_description
1 polymer ?
#
loop_
_entity_poly.entity_id
_entity_poly.type
_entity_poly.pdbx_seq_one_letter_code
_entity_poly.pdbx_strand_id
1 'polypeptide(L)'
;MKRKKIKIPLVLVCIIVFFFTYSWFKNNPIGAKESIEFYISEKVNSKNMSELSEKEKIAIGKNLIVKELSVFEMNKKDDIKQLATELYTYEYRAIGEQTLIKNFQPGRIEDLRYKFNSDKVSKYENGFKYNVSVQVFGLDNKVNKKVEMIIDYELDIVKESDGFKMNYQKKNIMN
;
A
#
# COMPACT_ATOMS: atom_id res chain seq x y z
N MET A 1 -19.21 31.13 -52.78
CA MET A 1 -18.62 31.07 -51.42
C MET A 1 -19.27 29.94 -50.63
N LYS A 2 -18.67 28.73 -50.58
CA LYS A 2 -19.26 27.57 -49.89
C LYS A 2 -19.02 27.69 -48.38
N ARG A 3 -20.07 28.00 -47.61
CA ARG A 3 -20.03 28.01 -46.14
C ARG A 3 -19.86 26.57 -45.63
N LYS A 4 -18.71 26.27 -45.00
CA LYS A 4 -18.47 25.00 -44.31
C LYS A 4 -19.47 24.91 -43.13
N LYS A 5 -20.44 24.01 -43.22
CA LYS A 5 -21.28 23.62 -42.08
C LYS A 5 -20.38 22.88 -41.09
N ILE A 6 -19.93 23.57 -40.05
CA ILE A 6 -19.19 22.95 -38.95
C ILE A 6 -20.12 21.90 -38.35
N LYS A 7 -19.68 20.65 -38.31
CA LYS A 7 -20.41 19.54 -37.70
C LYS A 7 -20.38 19.71 -36.17
N ILE A 8 -21.25 20.59 -35.68
CA ILE A 8 -21.49 20.87 -34.25
C ILE A 8 -21.60 19.60 -33.37
N PRO A 9 -22.18 18.44 -33.81
CA PRO A 9 -22.23 17.27 -32.94
C PRO A 9 -20.85 16.70 -32.58
N LEU A 10 -19.84 16.83 -33.43
CA LEU A 10 -18.51 16.26 -33.17
C LEU A 10 -17.75 17.06 -32.10
N VAL A 11 -17.85 18.39 -32.15
CA VAL A 11 -17.17 19.28 -31.19
C VAL A 11 -17.78 19.12 -29.79
N LEU A 12 -19.12 19.00 -29.71
CA LEU A 12 -19.81 18.79 -28.45
C LEU A 12 -19.45 17.45 -27.79
N VAL A 13 -19.36 16.38 -28.59
CA VAL A 13 -18.94 15.05 -28.11
C VAL A 13 -17.50 15.08 -27.60
N CYS A 14 -16.59 15.75 -28.29
CA CYS A 14 -15.21 15.91 -27.83
C CYS A 14 -15.12 16.63 -26.48
N ILE A 15 -15.91 17.70 -26.28
CA ILE A 15 -15.93 18.45 -25.02
C ILE A 15 -16.49 17.59 -23.88
N ILE A 16 -17.54 16.81 -24.13
CA ILE A 16 -18.13 15.89 -23.16
C ILE A 16 -17.12 14.81 -22.78
N VAL A 17 -16.51 14.14 -23.77
CA VAL A 17 -15.46 13.13 -23.52
C VAL A 17 -14.29 13.74 -22.75
N PHE A 18 -13.86 14.96 -23.09
CA PHE A 18 -12.78 15.65 -22.38
C PHE A 18 -13.15 15.99 -20.94
N PHE A 19 -14.39 16.42 -20.67
CA PHE A 19 -14.86 16.67 -19.30
C PHE A 19 -14.98 15.38 -18.50
N PHE A 20 -15.47 14.30 -19.09
CA PHE A 20 -15.55 12.99 -18.44
C PHE A 20 -14.16 12.42 -18.15
N THR A 21 -13.24 12.45 -19.11
CA THR A 21 -11.87 11.97 -18.89
C THR A 21 -11.10 12.88 -17.94
N TYR A 22 -11.23 14.21 -18.04
CA TYR A 22 -10.60 15.14 -17.10
C TYR A 22 -11.15 14.99 -15.68
N SER A 23 -12.46 14.84 -15.50
CA SER A 23 -13.07 14.58 -14.20
C SER A 23 -12.66 13.22 -13.65
N TRP A 24 -12.62 12.18 -14.50
CA TRP A 24 -12.14 10.85 -14.13
C TRP A 24 -10.65 10.86 -13.75
N PHE A 25 -9.79 11.56 -14.49
CA PHE A 25 -8.35 11.71 -14.17
C PHE A 25 -8.08 12.60 -12.95
N LYS A 26 -8.90 13.63 -12.73
CA LYS A 26 -8.82 14.48 -11.52
C LYS A 26 -9.24 13.71 -10.26
N ASN A 27 -10.21 12.80 -10.40
CA ASN A 27 -10.72 12.01 -9.28
C ASN A 27 -9.94 10.71 -9.05
N ASN A 28 -9.34 10.15 -10.10
CA ASN A 28 -8.42 9.01 -10.07
C ASN A 28 -7.00 9.47 -10.37
N PRO A 29 -6.20 9.85 -9.34
CA PRO A 29 -4.77 10.06 -9.55
C PRO A 29 -4.18 8.82 -10.22
N ILE A 30 -3.75 8.99 -11.47
CA ILE A 30 -3.02 7.99 -12.23
C ILE A 30 -1.77 7.67 -11.41
N GLY A 31 -1.73 6.50 -10.78
CA GLY A 31 -0.56 6.08 -9.99
C GLY A 31 -0.83 5.14 -8.84
N ALA A 32 -2.08 4.90 -8.45
CA ALA A 32 -2.40 3.94 -7.41
C ALA A 32 -3.15 2.74 -8.01
N LYS A 33 -2.38 1.72 -8.39
CA LYS A 33 -2.90 0.46 -8.90
C LYS A 33 -3.13 -0.51 -7.73
N GLU A 34 -4.15 -1.33 -7.89
CA GLU A 34 -4.74 -2.28 -6.93
C GLU A 34 -3.71 -3.18 -6.20
N SER A 35 -4.13 -3.67 -5.03
CA SER A 35 -3.47 -4.64 -4.13
C SER A 35 -2.84 -5.88 -4.80
N ILE A 36 -3.24 -6.22 -6.03
CA ILE A 36 -2.70 -7.33 -6.83
C ILE A 36 -1.21 -7.15 -7.15
N GLU A 37 -0.73 -5.91 -7.30
CA GLU A 37 0.68 -5.64 -7.63
C GLU A 37 1.65 -6.05 -6.49
N PHE A 38 1.13 -6.20 -5.28
CA PHE A 38 1.91 -6.56 -4.10
C PHE A 38 1.77 -8.03 -3.71
N TYR A 39 1.12 -8.88 -4.51
CA TYR A 39 0.99 -10.31 -4.21
C TYR A 39 2.35 -11.03 -4.30
N ILE A 40 2.72 -11.75 -3.24
CA ILE A 40 3.90 -12.62 -3.23
C ILE A 40 3.48 -13.99 -3.78
N SER A 41 4.05 -14.40 -4.92
CA SER A 41 3.81 -15.75 -5.45
C SER A 41 4.30 -16.85 -4.52
N GLU A 42 3.66 -18.02 -4.54
CA GLU A 42 4.09 -19.18 -3.74
C GLU A 42 5.55 -19.55 -3.99
N LYS A 43 6.01 -19.41 -5.25
CA LYS A 43 7.41 -19.62 -5.63
C LYS A 43 8.37 -18.69 -4.90
N VAL A 44 7.98 -17.44 -4.64
CA VAL A 44 8.82 -16.51 -3.86
C VAL A 44 8.74 -16.87 -2.38
N ASN A 45 7.56 -17.26 -1.89
CA ASN A 45 7.37 -17.63 -0.50
C ASN A 45 8.10 -18.92 -0.08
N SER A 46 8.40 -19.82 -1.02
CA SER A 46 9.15 -21.04 -0.76
C SER A 46 10.67 -20.89 -0.79
N LYS A 47 11.19 -19.76 -1.29
CA LYS A 47 12.64 -19.50 -1.37
C LYS A 47 13.25 -19.23 0.00
N ASN A 48 14.51 -19.64 0.13
CA ASN A 48 15.34 -19.20 1.23
C ASN A 48 15.76 -17.73 1.06
N MET A 49 16.13 -17.08 2.17
CA MET A 49 16.49 -15.66 2.19
C MET A 49 17.66 -15.29 1.25
N SER A 50 18.64 -16.19 1.15
CA SER A 50 19.81 -16.07 0.29
C SER A 50 19.48 -16.14 -1.21
N GLU A 51 18.39 -16.82 -1.58
CA GLU A 51 17.97 -17.04 -2.97
C GLU A 51 17.11 -15.89 -3.52
N LEU A 52 16.66 -14.97 -2.66
CA LEU A 52 15.83 -13.85 -3.06
C LEU A 52 16.64 -12.79 -3.80
N SER A 53 16.18 -12.48 -5.01
CA SER A 53 16.62 -11.29 -5.74
C SER A 53 16.22 -10.01 -5.00
N GLU A 54 16.85 -8.89 -5.35
CA GLU A 54 16.52 -7.60 -4.76
C GLU A 54 15.08 -7.17 -5.07
N LYS A 55 14.60 -7.43 -6.29
CA LYS A 55 13.20 -7.17 -6.68
C LYS A 55 12.20 -7.95 -5.82
N GLU A 56 12.49 -9.21 -5.54
CA GLU A 56 11.65 -10.04 -4.66
C GLU A 56 11.66 -9.52 -3.22
N LYS A 57 12.82 -9.12 -2.69
CA LYS A 57 12.93 -8.48 -1.37
C LYS A 57 12.10 -7.20 -1.29
N ILE A 58 12.15 -6.35 -2.32
CA ILE A 58 11.30 -5.15 -2.41
C ILE A 58 9.82 -5.53 -2.44
N ALA A 59 9.42 -6.51 -3.26
CA ALA A 59 8.03 -6.95 -3.34
C ALA A 59 7.51 -7.48 -1.99
N ILE A 60 8.32 -8.25 -1.27
CA ILE A 60 8.02 -8.74 0.08
C ILE A 60 7.82 -7.56 1.04
N GLY A 61 8.74 -6.59 1.04
CA GLY A 61 8.64 -5.41 1.89
C GLY A 61 7.38 -4.59 1.63
N LYS A 62 7.04 -4.35 0.36
CA LYS A 62 5.81 -3.64 -0.02
C LYS A 62 4.55 -4.41 0.38
N ASN A 63 4.52 -5.73 0.19
CA ASN A 63 3.40 -6.56 0.62
C ASN A 63 3.13 -6.45 2.13
N LEU A 64 4.18 -6.53 2.95
CA LEU A 64 4.07 -6.41 4.41
C LEU A 64 3.53 -5.04 4.82
N ILE A 65 4.01 -3.96 4.18
CA ILE A 65 3.52 -2.60 4.46
C ILE A 65 2.05 -2.44 4.06
N VAL A 66 1.65 -2.91 2.87
CA VAL A 66 0.25 -2.83 2.43
C VAL A 66 -0.67 -3.61 3.37
N LYS A 67 -0.25 -4.81 3.81
CA LYS A 67 -0.99 -5.59 4.80
C LYS A 67 -1.10 -4.85 6.14
N GLU A 68 -0.04 -4.24 6.63
CA GLU A 68 -0.08 -3.43 7.86
C GLU A 68 -1.05 -2.26 7.73
N LEU A 69 -0.98 -1.52 6.61
CA LEU A 69 -1.82 -0.35 6.35
C LEU A 69 -3.29 -0.70 6.13
N SER A 70 -3.62 -1.94 5.75
CA SER A 70 -5.01 -2.39 5.64
C SER A 70 -5.80 -2.22 6.94
N VAL A 71 -5.12 -2.08 8.08
CA VAL A 71 -5.75 -1.78 9.39
C VAL A 71 -6.63 -0.53 9.37
N PHE A 72 -6.35 0.43 8.49
CA PHE A 72 -7.16 1.64 8.34
C PHE A 72 -8.53 1.39 7.67
N GLU A 73 -8.66 0.32 6.88
CA GLU A 73 -9.91 -0.11 6.23
C GLU A 73 -10.66 -1.20 7.01
N MET A 74 -10.06 -1.73 8.09
CA MET A 74 -10.66 -2.80 8.88
C MET A 74 -11.88 -2.33 9.67
N ASN A 75 -12.83 -3.23 9.87
CA ASN A 75 -14.06 -2.97 10.64
C ASN A 75 -14.16 -3.78 11.94
N LYS A 76 -13.36 -4.83 12.09
CA LYS A 76 -13.42 -5.75 13.23
C LYS A 76 -12.07 -5.77 13.94
N LYS A 77 -12.12 -5.59 15.27
CA LYS A 77 -10.92 -5.62 16.09
C LYS A 77 -10.29 -7.01 16.17
N ASP A 78 -11.09 -8.07 16.13
CA ASP A 78 -10.60 -9.45 16.25
C ASP A 78 -9.69 -9.85 15.09
N ASP A 79 -9.95 -9.31 13.89
CA ASP A 79 -9.15 -9.54 12.69
C ASP A 79 -7.72 -8.97 12.85
N ILE A 80 -7.50 -8.00 13.76
CA ILE A 80 -6.17 -7.41 14.02
C ILE A 80 -5.21 -8.44 14.60
N LYS A 81 -5.70 -9.34 15.45
CA LYS A 81 -4.87 -10.38 16.07
C LYS A 81 -4.36 -11.37 15.04
N GLN A 82 -5.22 -11.72 14.07
CA GLN A 82 -4.83 -12.54 12.93
C GLN A 82 -3.80 -11.79 12.08
N LEU A 83 -4.07 -10.52 11.73
CA LEU A 83 -3.14 -9.70 10.96
C LEU A 83 -1.77 -9.59 11.64
N ALA A 84 -1.72 -9.42 12.96
CA ALA A 84 -0.48 -9.39 13.72
C ALA A 84 0.29 -10.73 13.63
N THR A 85 -0.42 -11.85 13.62
CA THR A 85 0.17 -13.20 13.49
C THR A 85 0.80 -13.41 12.11
N GLU A 86 0.17 -12.86 11.07
CA GLU A 86 0.65 -12.94 9.70
C GLU A 86 1.84 -11.99 9.44
N LEU A 87 1.86 -10.83 10.09
CA LEU A 87 2.83 -9.77 9.82
C LEU A 87 4.12 -9.88 10.64
N TYR A 88 4.05 -10.30 11.89
CA TYR A 88 5.15 -10.22 12.83
C TYR A 88 5.63 -11.61 13.26
N THR A 89 6.93 -11.72 13.52
CA THR A 89 7.52 -12.92 14.10
C THR A 89 6.87 -13.23 15.45
N TYR A 90 7.00 -14.48 15.91
CA TYR A 90 6.43 -14.90 17.19
C TYR A 90 6.82 -13.97 18.35
N GLU A 91 8.10 -13.59 18.42
CA GLU A 91 8.66 -12.73 19.46
C GLU A 91 8.10 -11.29 19.41
N TYR A 92 7.80 -10.76 18.23
CA TYR A 92 7.37 -9.37 18.05
C TYR A 92 5.86 -9.19 17.87
N ARG A 93 5.11 -10.30 17.82
CA ARG A 93 3.66 -10.30 17.58
C ARG A 93 2.88 -9.40 18.53
N ALA A 94 3.16 -9.47 19.83
CA ALA A 94 2.42 -8.67 20.82
C ALA A 94 2.65 -7.16 20.64
N ILE A 95 3.87 -6.75 20.30
CA ILE A 95 4.23 -5.34 20.05
C ILE A 95 3.60 -4.87 18.74
N GLY A 96 3.65 -5.72 17.71
CA GLY A 96 2.99 -5.49 16.43
C GLY A 96 1.48 -5.32 16.58
N GLU A 97 0.82 -6.21 17.32
CA GLU A 97 -0.62 -6.14 17.62
C GLU A 97 -0.98 -4.81 18.31
N GLN A 98 -0.22 -4.40 19.32
CA GLN A 98 -0.45 -3.10 19.97
C GLN A 98 -0.29 -1.93 18.99
N THR A 99 0.66 -2.02 18.06
CA THR A 99 0.87 -1.00 17.04
C THR A 99 -0.31 -0.93 16.08
N LEU A 100 -0.83 -2.07 15.63
CA LEU A 100 -2.02 -2.15 14.77
C LEU A 100 -3.26 -1.62 15.50
N ILE A 101 -3.49 -2.02 16.76
CA ILE A 101 -4.62 -1.54 17.57
C ILE A 101 -4.60 -0.02 17.72
N LYS A 102 -3.43 0.61 17.87
CA LYS A 102 -3.31 2.07 17.96
C LYS A 102 -3.76 2.79 16.69
N ASN A 103 -3.61 2.16 15.52
CA ASN A 103 -4.01 2.75 14.23
C ASN A 103 -5.42 2.33 13.82
N PHE A 104 -6.00 1.32 14.47
CA PHE A 104 -7.33 0.83 14.16
C PHE A 104 -8.41 1.86 14.47
N GLN A 105 -9.11 2.28 13.43
CA GLN A 105 -10.21 3.23 13.49
C GLN A 105 -11.32 2.69 12.58
N PRO A 106 -12.27 1.92 13.12
CA PRO A 106 -13.18 1.09 12.33
C PRO A 106 -13.97 1.91 11.32
N GLY A 107 -13.88 1.53 10.05
CA GLY A 107 -14.61 2.17 8.94
C GLY A 107 -14.29 3.65 8.73
N ARG A 108 -13.16 4.13 9.25
CA ARG A 108 -12.80 5.56 9.14
C ARG A 108 -12.25 5.90 7.78
N ILE A 109 -11.32 5.11 7.27
CA ILE A 109 -10.67 5.36 5.98
C ILE A 109 -11.12 4.31 4.97
N GLU A 110 -11.49 4.75 3.77
CA GLU A 110 -11.78 3.91 2.61
C GLU A 110 -10.90 4.30 1.42
N ASP A 111 -10.93 3.48 0.37
CA ASP A 111 -10.22 3.70 -0.90
C ASP A 111 -8.71 3.94 -0.71
N LEU A 112 -8.07 3.13 0.15
CA LEU A 112 -6.64 3.23 0.41
C LEU A 112 -5.83 3.03 -0.86
N ARG A 113 -4.88 3.93 -1.05
CA ARG A 113 -3.99 3.97 -2.21
C ARG A 113 -2.58 4.27 -1.75
N TYR A 114 -1.61 3.65 -2.40
CA TYR A 114 -0.21 3.68 -1.98
C TYR A 114 0.69 4.12 -3.12
N LYS A 115 1.67 4.96 -2.81
CA LYS A 115 2.79 5.28 -3.70
C LYS A 115 4.09 5.13 -2.93
N PHE A 116 4.86 4.12 -3.32
CA PHE A 116 6.17 3.82 -2.72
C PHE A 116 7.27 4.63 -3.41
N ASN A 117 8.12 5.26 -2.61
CA ASN A 117 9.26 6.05 -3.05
C ASN A 117 10.51 5.61 -2.28
N SER A 118 11.69 5.71 -2.91
CA SER A 118 12.99 5.53 -2.24
C SER A 118 13.23 4.12 -1.66
N ASP A 119 12.93 3.07 -2.44
CA ASP A 119 13.21 1.68 -2.06
C ASP A 119 14.70 1.44 -1.75
N LYS A 120 15.04 1.03 -0.53
CA LYS A 120 16.40 0.65 -0.14
C LYS A 120 16.42 -0.69 0.60
N VAL A 121 17.14 -1.65 0.03
CA VAL A 121 17.35 -2.99 0.63
C VAL A 121 18.78 -3.10 1.17
N SER A 122 18.94 -3.69 2.35
CA SER A 122 20.25 -4.04 2.91
C SER A 122 20.20 -5.47 3.45
N LYS A 123 21.08 -6.34 2.96
CA LYS A 123 21.02 -7.80 3.21
C LYS A 123 21.96 -8.20 4.35
N TYR A 124 21.59 -9.24 5.08
CA TYR A 124 22.46 -9.95 6.02
C TYR A 124 22.12 -11.45 6.01
N GLU A 125 22.83 -12.29 6.77
CA GLU A 125 22.74 -13.76 6.63
C GLU A 125 21.31 -14.32 6.74
N ASN A 126 20.55 -13.87 7.75
CA ASN A 126 19.25 -14.46 8.09
C ASN A 126 18.06 -13.55 7.75
N GLY A 127 18.29 -12.45 7.02
CA GLY A 127 17.23 -11.49 6.75
C GLY A 127 17.68 -10.31 5.89
N PHE A 128 16.80 -9.32 5.80
CA PHE A 128 17.13 -8.06 5.16
C PHE A 128 16.37 -6.91 5.79
N LYS A 129 17.03 -5.76 5.80
CA LYS A 129 16.38 -4.48 6.06
C LYS A 129 15.75 -3.94 4.79
N TYR A 130 14.56 -3.39 4.93
CA TYR A 130 13.87 -2.66 3.87
C TYR A 130 13.44 -1.30 4.39
N ASN A 131 13.97 -0.24 3.76
CA ASN A 131 13.62 1.14 4.06
C ASN A 131 12.90 1.75 2.87
N VAL A 132 11.80 2.45 3.12
CA VAL A 132 10.99 3.04 2.06
C VAL A 132 10.13 4.18 2.61
N SER A 133 9.86 5.18 1.78
CA SER A 133 8.87 6.21 2.07
C SER A 133 7.58 5.91 1.31
N VAL A 134 6.45 5.87 2.00
CA VAL A 134 5.16 5.50 1.42
C VAL A 134 4.19 6.65 1.59
N GLN A 135 3.71 7.18 0.48
CA GLN A 135 2.61 8.13 0.45
C GLN A 135 1.30 7.34 0.40
N VAL A 136 0.46 7.54 1.40
CA VAL A 136 -0.82 6.86 1.59
C VAL A 136 -1.93 7.88 1.36
N PHE A 137 -2.90 7.51 0.53
CA PHE A 137 -4.09 8.30 0.24
C PHE A 137 -5.31 7.50 0.65
N GLY A 138 -6.38 8.18 1.08
CA GLY A 138 -7.67 7.57 1.35
C GLY A 138 -8.79 8.60 1.44
N LEU A 139 -10.02 8.13 1.67
CA LEU A 139 -11.19 8.94 1.96
C LEU A 139 -11.54 8.79 3.44
N ASP A 140 -11.49 9.87 4.23
CA ASP A 140 -11.95 9.85 5.61
C ASP A 140 -13.47 10.03 5.65
N ASN A 141 -14.18 8.95 5.96
CA ASN A 141 -15.63 8.88 6.03
C ASN A 141 -16.26 9.82 7.06
N LYS A 142 -15.53 10.17 8.13
CA LYS A 142 -16.05 11.04 9.18
C LYS A 142 -16.21 12.48 8.71
N VAL A 143 -15.28 12.93 7.88
CA VAL A 143 -15.24 14.32 7.36
C VAL A 143 -15.56 14.42 5.88
N ASN A 144 -15.73 13.28 5.21
CA ASN A 144 -15.91 13.15 3.76
C ASN A 144 -14.85 13.93 2.97
N LYS A 145 -13.58 13.74 3.34
CA LYS A 145 -12.43 14.41 2.71
C LYS A 145 -11.34 13.42 2.37
N LYS A 146 -10.63 13.71 1.28
CA LYS A 146 -9.39 13.01 0.96
C LYS A 146 -8.36 13.30 2.04
N VAL A 147 -7.71 12.24 2.52
CA VAL A 147 -6.59 12.31 3.44
C VAL A 147 -5.35 11.78 2.75
N GLU A 148 -4.23 12.36 3.14
CA GLU A 148 -2.91 12.01 2.63
C GLU A 148 -1.94 12.00 3.80
N MET A 149 -1.07 11.00 3.85
CA MET A 149 0.04 10.94 4.81
C MET A 149 1.27 10.33 4.16
N ILE A 150 2.44 10.77 4.59
CA ILE A 150 3.72 10.18 4.18
C ILE A 150 4.28 9.44 5.39
N ILE A 151 4.64 8.17 5.18
CA ILE A 151 5.16 7.30 6.23
C ILE A 151 6.50 6.74 5.78
N ASP A 152 7.53 7.05 6.55
CA ASP A 152 8.85 6.44 6.38
C ASP A 152 8.91 5.15 7.20
N TYR A 153 9.23 4.04 6.53
CA TYR A 153 9.38 2.72 7.11
C TYR A 153 10.85 2.31 7.18
N GLU A 154 11.24 1.73 8.31
CA GLU A 154 12.38 0.83 8.45
C GLU A 154 11.85 -0.52 8.94
N LEU A 155 11.97 -1.54 8.08
CA LEU A 155 11.58 -2.91 8.39
C LEU A 155 12.82 -3.79 8.53
N ASP A 156 12.78 -4.70 9.50
CA ASP A 156 13.64 -5.87 9.55
C ASP A 156 12.82 -7.12 9.20
N ILE A 157 13.17 -7.78 8.11
CA ILE A 157 12.38 -8.87 7.54
C ILE A 157 13.16 -10.18 7.59
N VAL A 158 12.54 -11.18 8.18
CA VAL A 158 13.04 -12.55 8.28
C VAL A 158 12.06 -13.53 7.66
N LYS A 159 12.47 -14.79 7.53
CA LYS A 159 11.62 -15.88 7.02
C LYS A 159 11.32 -16.86 8.16
N GLU A 160 10.04 -17.01 8.49
CA GLU A 160 9.52 -18.08 9.34
C GLU A 160 8.92 -19.20 8.46
N SER A 161 8.54 -20.33 9.08
CA SER A 161 8.00 -21.50 8.38
C SER A 161 6.76 -21.20 7.54
N ASP A 162 5.96 -20.21 7.95
CA ASP A 162 4.70 -19.82 7.32
C ASP A 162 4.82 -18.62 6.36
N GLY A 163 5.95 -17.88 6.37
CA GLY A 163 6.02 -16.66 5.58
C GLY A 163 7.19 -15.75 5.91
N PHE A 164 7.36 -14.73 5.08
CA PHE A 164 8.20 -13.58 5.44
C PHE A 164 7.48 -12.72 6.47
N LYS A 165 8.18 -12.31 7.51
CA LYS A 165 7.61 -11.55 8.62
C LYS A 165 8.55 -10.45 9.09
N MET A 166 7.96 -9.45 9.73
CA MET A 166 8.66 -8.36 10.37
C MET A 166 9.15 -8.80 11.75
N ASN A 167 10.47 -8.84 11.91
CA ASN A 167 11.11 -8.96 13.22
C ASN A 167 11.23 -7.60 13.90
N TYR A 168 11.19 -6.51 13.13
CA TYR A 168 11.16 -5.16 13.64
C TYR A 168 10.46 -4.24 12.65
N GLN A 169 9.78 -3.23 13.18
CA GLN A 169 9.21 -2.14 12.40
C GLN A 169 9.41 -0.84 13.15
N LYS A 170 9.94 0.15 12.45
CA LYS A 170 9.89 1.55 12.84
C LYS A 170 9.15 2.31 11.76
N LYS A 171 8.22 3.17 12.17
CA LYS A 171 7.55 4.10 11.27
C LYS A 171 7.61 5.52 11.79
N ASN A 172 7.79 6.46 10.88
CA ASN A 172 7.74 7.89 11.17
C ASN A 172 6.72 8.54 10.24
N ILE A 173 5.71 9.20 10.82
CA ILE A 173 4.68 9.91 10.04
C ILE A 173 5.20 11.33 9.82
N MET A 174 5.36 11.69 8.55
CA MET A 174 5.69 13.06 8.15
C MET A 174 4.37 13.82 7.95
N ASN A 175 4.16 14.85 8.76
CA ASN A 175 3.03 15.78 8.64
C ASN A 175 3.34 16.92 7.67
#